data_AF-A0A7W4Z008-F1
#
_entry.id   AF-A0A7W4Z008-F1
#
_cell.length_a   1.000
_cell.length_b   1.000
_cell.length_c   1.000
_cell.angle_alpha   90.00
_cell.angle_beta   90.00
_cell.angle_gamma   90.00
#
_symmetry.space_group_name_H-M   'P 1'
#
loop_
_entity.id
_entity.type
_entity.pdbx_description
1 polymer ?
#
loop_
_entity_poly.entity_id
_entity_poly.type
_entity_poly.pdbx_seq_one_letter_code
_entity_poly.pdbx_strand_id
1 'polypeptide(L)'
;MDEKPYAAAYDADQQVLFVAGSVDELAGPVFREDLAKHTGQHTASLVVDLSDVEFFPSLAVGVLAVAMRQCREAGAEIEVRAREGGIVARVLTICALPYTELPAT
;
A
#
# COMPACT_ATOMS: atom_id res chain seq x y z
N MET A 1 -22.73 -0.09 7.76
CA MET A 1 -21.36 -0.45 8.16
C MET A 1 -20.57 0.78 7.82
N ASP A 2 -20.18 1.57 8.82
CA ASP A 2 -19.41 2.79 8.59
C ASP A 2 -17.98 2.37 8.29
N GLU A 3 -17.65 2.35 6.99
CA GLU A 3 -16.31 2.06 6.51
C GLU A 3 -15.35 3.15 6.98
N LYS A 4 -14.22 2.77 7.58
CA LYS A 4 -13.25 3.76 8.07
C LYS A 4 -12.65 4.53 6.88
N PRO A 5 -12.61 5.87 6.92
CA PRO A 5 -12.02 6.65 5.85
C PRO A 5 -10.54 6.35 5.71
N TYR A 6 -10.00 6.59 4.50
CA TYR A 6 -8.58 6.56 4.25
C TYR A 6 -7.79 7.42 5.24
N ALA A 7 -6.75 6.83 5.83
CA ALA A 7 -5.77 7.54 6.61
C ALA A 7 -4.37 7.02 6.30
N ALA A 8 -3.38 7.91 6.29
CA ALA A 8 -2.00 7.58 6.08
C ALA A 8 -1.08 8.33 7.05
N ALA A 9 -0.03 7.65 7.51
CA ALA A 9 1.02 8.22 8.34
C ALA A 9 2.38 7.70 7.88
N TYR A 10 3.36 8.59 7.74
CA TYR A 10 4.70 8.24 7.28
C TYR A 10 5.73 8.36 8.40
N ASP A 11 6.45 7.27 8.65
CA ASP A 11 7.62 7.22 9.51
C ASP A 11 8.89 7.36 8.64
N ALA A 12 9.54 8.52 8.75
CA ALA A 12 10.75 8.83 7.99
C ALA A 12 11.99 8.09 8.51
N ASP A 13 12.04 7.71 9.79
CA ASP A 13 13.18 7.01 10.35
C ASP A 13 13.21 5.55 9.85
N GLN A 14 12.03 4.94 9.69
CA GLN A 14 11.88 3.57 9.21
C GLN A 14 11.57 3.46 7.71
N GLN A 15 11.29 4.58 7.04
CA GLN A 15 10.81 4.61 5.65
C GLN A 15 9.54 3.75 5.45
N VAL A 16 8.58 3.90 6.37
CA VAL A 16 7.31 3.16 6.36
C VAL A 16 6.13 4.11 6.17
N LEU A 17 5.29 3.83 5.18
CA LEU A 17 3.98 4.44 5.00
C LEU A 17 2.92 3.50 5.58
N PHE A 18 2.36 3.86 6.73
CA PHE A 18 1.22 3.16 7.33
C PHE A 18 -0.07 3.67 6.70
N VAL A 19 -0.90 2.75 6.21
CA VAL A 19 -2.20 3.06 5.60
C VAL A 19 -3.30 2.29 6.34
N ALA A 20 -4.40 2.97 6.63
CA ALA A 20 -5.53 2.41 7.33
C ALA A 20 -6.87 2.82 6.69
N GLY A 21 -7.91 2.05 6.99
CA GLY A 21 -9.27 2.29 6.50
C GLY A 21 -9.47 1.82 5.07
N SER A 22 -10.18 2.62 4.27
CA SER A 22 -10.58 2.25 2.92
C SER A 22 -9.77 2.94 1.84
N VAL A 23 -9.33 2.18 0.83
CA VAL A 23 -8.67 2.70 -0.38
C VAL A 23 -9.63 2.61 -1.57
N ASP A 24 -10.76 3.31 -1.47
CA ASP A 24 -11.81 3.36 -2.49
C ASP A 24 -11.48 4.31 -3.66
N GLU A 25 -12.46 4.59 -4.54
CA GLU A 25 -12.30 5.50 -5.68
C GLU A 25 -12.02 6.95 -5.26
N LEU A 26 -12.47 7.39 -4.08
CA LEU A 26 -12.22 8.74 -3.56
C LEU A 26 -10.80 8.84 -2.98
N ALA A 27 -10.35 7.80 -2.30
CA ALA A 27 -9.02 7.70 -1.68
C ALA A 27 -7.92 7.33 -2.67
N GLY A 28 -8.24 6.68 -3.78
CA GLY A 28 -7.27 6.20 -4.77
C GLY A 28 -6.26 7.24 -5.27
N PRO A 29 -6.70 8.46 -5.66
CA PRO A 29 -5.79 9.55 -6.03
C PRO A 29 -4.84 9.95 -4.89
N VAL A 30 -5.35 10.02 -3.66
CA VAL A 30 -4.55 10.38 -2.47
C VAL A 30 -3.52 9.30 -2.17
N PHE A 31 -3.92 8.03 -2.21
CA PHE A 31 -2.99 6.91 -2.04
C PHE A 31 -1.88 6.91 -3.09
N ARG A 32 -2.21 7.21 -4.35
CA ARG A 32 -1.20 7.37 -5.41
C ARG A 32 -0.23 8.51 -5.11
N GLU A 33 -0.74 9.65 -4.67
CA GLU A 33 0.08 10.82 -4.33
C GLU A 33 1.01 10.53 -3.17
N ASP A 34 0.54 9.84 -2.12
CA ASP A 34 1.37 9.45 -0.98
C ASP A 34 2.48 8.48 -1.39
N LEU A 35 2.19 7.48 -2.23
CA LEU A 35 3.21 6.58 -2.78
C LEU A 35 4.26 7.37 -3.57
N ALA A 36 3.85 8.25 -4.48
CA ALA A 36 4.78 9.05 -5.28
C ALA A 36 5.60 10.01 -4.41
N LYS A 37 4.98 10.68 -3.45
CA LYS A 37 5.63 11.61 -2.52
C LYS A 37 6.71 10.90 -1.68
N HIS A 38 6.36 9.79 -1.05
CA HIS A 38 7.23 9.11 -0.09
C HIS A 38 8.28 8.20 -0.75
N THR A 39 8.13 7.91 -2.04
CA THR A 39 9.20 7.30 -2.87
C THR A 39 10.05 8.34 -3.61
N GLY A 40 9.86 9.65 -3.38
CA GLY A 40 10.59 10.68 -4.13
C GLY A 40 10.36 10.59 -5.64
N GLN A 41 9.09 10.53 -6.05
CA GLN A 41 8.64 10.27 -7.43
C GLN A 41 9.16 8.93 -7.97
N HIS A 42 9.02 7.86 -7.17
CA HIS A 42 9.40 6.49 -7.50
C HIS A 42 10.91 6.25 -7.63
N THR A 43 11.76 7.08 -7.03
CA THR A 43 13.23 6.95 -7.10
C THR A 43 13.89 6.44 -5.82
N ALA A 44 13.12 6.32 -4.73
CA ALA A 44 13.55 5.79 -3.45
C ALA A 44 12.65 4.64 -2.99
N SER A 45 13.23 3.69 -2.26
CA SER A 45 12.50 2.54 -1.73
C SER A 45 11.59 2.94 -0.57
N LEU A 46 10.46 2.23 -0.42
CA LEU A 46 9.45 2.51 0.60
C LEU A 46 8.84 1.19 1.09
N VAL A 47 8.63 1.07 2.41
CA VAL A 47 7.75 0.04 2.96
C VAL A 47 6.34 0.61 3.05
N VAL A 48 5.35 -0.13 2.56
CA VAL A 48 3.93 0.24 2.66
C VAL A 48 3.23 -0.79 3.53
N ASP A 49 2.79 -0.36 4.70
CA ASP A 49 2.04 -1.19 5.64
C ASP A 49 0.54 -1.01 5.41
N LEU A 50 -0.11 -2.06 4.91
CA LEU A 50 -1.53 -2.14 4.61
C LEU A 50 -2.28 -3.03 5.62
N SER A 51 -1.70 -3.33 6.78
CA SER A 51 -2.28 -4.27 7.76
C SER A 51 -3.58 -3.78 8.42
N ASP A 52 -3.82 -2.48 8.40
CA ASP A 52 -5.03 -1.83 8.94
C ASP A 52 -5.99 -1.33 7.85
N VAL A 53 -5.77 -1.74 6.60
CA VAL A 53 -6.70 -1.49 5.49
C VAL A 53 -7.83 -2.50 5.49
N GLU A 54 -9.07 -2.00 5.46
CA GLU A 54 -10.31 -2.77 5.57
C GLU A 54 -11.01 -2.95 4.20
N PHE A 55 -10.63 -2.16 3.19
CA PHE A 55 -11.13 -2.29 1.82
C PHE A 55 -10.07 -1.92 0.78
N PHE A 56 -9.85 -2.82 -0.18
CA PHE A 56 -8.79 -2.71 -1.18
C PHE A 56 -9.26 -3.24 -2.55
N PRO A 57 -10.01 -2.43 -3.32
CA PRO A 57 -10.57 -2.82 -4.60
C PRO A 57 -9.50 -2.86 -5.71
N SER A 58 -9.89 -3.30 -6.91
CA SER A 58 -9.00 -3.41 -8.07
C SER A 58 -8.32 -2.09 -8.44
N LEU A 59 -8.96 -0.95 -8.18
CA LEU A 59 -8.38 0.37 -8.38
C LEU A 59 -7.15 0.57 -7.48
N ALA A 60 -7.25 0.24 -6.19
CA ALA A 60 -6.14 0.36 -5.24
C ALA A 60 -4.99 -0.59 -5.60
N VAL A 61 -5.30 -1.81 -6.01
CA VAL A 61 -4.32 -2.78 -6.53
C VAL A 61 -3.60 -2.21 -7.75
N GLY A 62 -4.33 -1.61 -8.69
CA GLY A 62 -3.76 -0.99 -9.88
C GLY A 62 -2.80 0.16 -9.55
N VAL A 63 -3.19 1.03 -8.62
CA VAL A 63 -2.34 2.13 -8.12
C VAL A 63 -1.04 1.58 -7.52
N LEU A 64 -1.14 0.59 -6.63
CA LEU A 64 0.02 -0.03 -5.99
C LEU A 64 0.93 -0.72 -7.01
N ALA A 65 0.37 -1.53 -7.92
CA ALA A 65 1.12 -2.25 -8.94
C ALA A 65 1.92 -1.32 -9.87
N VAL A 66 1.31 -0.18 -10.26
CA VAL A 66 1.97 0.84 -11.07
C VAL A 66 3.14 1.47 -10.31
N ALA A 67 2.94 1.85 -9.04
CA ALA A 67 4.02 2.41 -8.22
C ALA A 67 5.17 1.41 -8.01
N MET A 68 4.86 0.13 -7.71
CA MET A 68 5.88 -0.93 -7.57
C MET A 68 6.69 -1.11 -8.85
N ARG A 69 6.02 -1.08 -10.02
CA ARG A 69 6.70 -1.15 -11.32
C ARG A 69 7.61 0.06 -11.55
N GLN A 70 7.12 1.28 -11.29
CA GLN A 70 7.89 2.51 -11.50
C GLN A 70 9.12 2.57 -10.60
N CYS A 71 9.00 2.19 -9.32
CA CYS A 71 10.16 2.09 -8.43
C CYS A 71 11.17 1.09 -8.98
N ARG A 72 10.73 -0.10 -9.39
CA ARG A 72 11.62 -1.13 -9.95
C ARG A 72 12.34 -0.64 -11.21
N GLU A 73 11.66 0.08 -12.10
CA GLU A 73 12.26 0.68 -13.30
C GLU A 73 13.32 1.74 -12.96
N ALA A 74 13.20 2.41 -11.81
CA ALA A 74 14.17 3.36 -11.29
C ALA A 74 15.26 2.74 -10.39
N GLY A 75 15.26 1.42 -10.19
CA GLY A 75 16.22 0.73 -9.31
C GLY A 75 15.89 0.82 -7.81
N ALA A 76 14.66 1.21 -7.47
CA ALA A 76 14.11 1.22 -6.11
C ALA A 76 13.05 0.13 -5.94
N GLU A 77 12.57 -0.09 -4.71
CA GLU A 77 11.57 -1.12 -4.41
C GLU A 77 10.47 -0.62 -3.47
N ILE A 78 9.25 -1.11 -3.68
CA ILE A 78 8.17 -0.99 -2.69
C ILE A 78 7.98 -2.37 -2.05
N GLU A 79 8.29 -2.47 -0.76
CA GLU A 79 7.95 -3.63 0.06
C GLU A 79 6.53 -3.44 0.60
N VAL A 80 5.65 -4.42 0.40
CA VAL A 80 4.28 -4.36 0.88
C VAL A 80 4.12 -5.28 2.08
N ARG A 81 3.49 -4.78 3.14
CA ARG A 81 3.10 -5.57 4.32
C ARG A 81 1.60 -5.63 4.43
N ALA A 82 1.07 -6.79 4.75
CA ALA A 82 -0.35 -6.98 4.99
C ALA A 82 -0.57 -7.90 6.18
N ARG A 83 -1.71 -7.72 6.87
CA ARG A 83 -2.11 -8.59 7.98
C ARG A 83 -2.39 -9.99 7.46
N GLU A 84 -1.83 -11.01 8.13
CA GLU A 84 -2.12 -12.41 7.86
C GLU A 84 -3.64 -12.66 7.89
N GLY A 85 -4.17 -13.31 6.85
CA GLY A 85 -5.61 -13.57 6.69
C GLY A 85 -6.49 -12.34 6.42
N GLY A 86 -5.91 -11.13 6.39
CA GLY A 86 -6.61 -9.88 6.11
C GLY A 86 -7.08 -9.75 4.66
N ILE A 87 -7.99 -8.80 4.40
CA ILE A 87 -8.55 -8.58 3.06
C ILE A 87 -7.46 -8.24 2.05
N VAL A 88 -6.49 -7.41 2.42
CA VAL A 88 -5.37 -7.03 1.56
C VAL A 88 -4.51 -8.24 1.21
N ALA A 89 -4.10 -9.06 2.19
CA ALA A 89 -3.31 -10.27 1.95
C ALA A 89 -4.01 -11.21 0.94
N ARG A 90 -5.32 -11.42 1.10
CA ARG A 90 -6.13 -12.21 0.16
C ARG A 90 -6.15 -11.62 -1.24
N VAL A 91 -6.36 -10.31 -1.36
CA VAL A 91 -6.39 -9.61 -2.66
C VAL A 91 -5.02 -9.68 -3.35
N LEU A 92 -3.93 -9.37 -2.64
CA LEU A 92 -2.57 -9.41 -3.19
C LEU A 92 -2.18 -10.82 -3.63
N THR A 93 -2.59 -11.85 -2.87
CA THR A 93 -2.43 -13.26 -3.26
C THR A 93 -3.15 -13.57 -4.58
N ILE A 94 -4.43 -13.19 -4.71
CA ILE A 94 -5.22 -13.41 -5.93
C ILE A 94 -4.57 -12.71 -7.14
N CYS A 95 -4.05 -11.50 -6.93
CA CYS A 95 -3.42 -10.72 -7.98
C CYS A 95 -1.95 -11.09 -8.22
N ALA A 96 -1.39 -12.04 -7.48
CA ALA A 96 0.02 -12.43 -7.52
C ALA A 96 0.99 -11.24 -7.31
N LEU A 97 0.61 -10.27 -6.46
CA LEU A 97 1.50 -9.19 -6.04
C LEU A 97 2.32 -9.67 -4.83
N PRO A 98 3.65 -9.42 -4.79
CA PRO A 98 4.49 -9.81 -3.67
C PRO A 98 4.18 -8.94 -2.44
N TYR A 99 4.12 -9.57 -1.28
CA TYR A 99 3.96 -8.93 0.02
C TYR A 99 4.52 -9.81 1.13
N THR A 100 4.73 -9.23 2.30
CA THR A 100 5.10 -9.93 3.54
C THR A 100 3.94 -9.90 4.51
N GLU A 101 3.68 -11.03 5.16
CA GLU A 101 2.63 -11.13 6.19
C GLU A 101 3.11 -10.62 7.54
N LEU A 102 2.26 -9.82 8.19
CA LEU A 102 2.38 -9.43 9.58
C LEU A 102 1.47 -10.33 10.43
N PRO A 103 1.96 -10.85 11.58
CA PRO A 103 1.16 -11.74 12.43
C PRO A 103 -0.18 -11.11 12.81
N ALA A 104 -1.24 -11.92 12.80
CA ALA A 104 -2.50 -11.51 13.40
C ALA A 104 -2.26 -11.26 14.90
N THR A 105 -2.60 -10.05 15.36
CA THR A 105 -2.48 -9.61 16.75
C THR A 105 -3.67 -10.10 17.57
#